data_AF-A0A961QER9-F1
#
_entry.id   AF-A0A961QER9-F1
#
_cell.length_a   1.000
_cell.length_b   1.000
_cell.length_c   1.000
_cell.angle_alpha   90.00
_cell.angle_beta   90.00
_cell.angle_gamma   90.00
#
_symmetry.space_group_name_H-M   'P 1'
#
loop_
_entity.id
_entity.type
_entity.pdbx_description
1 polymer ?
#
loop_
_entity_poly.entity_id
_entity_poly.type
_entity_poly.pdbx_seq_one_letter_code
_entity_poly.pdbx_strand_id
1 'polypeptide(L)' 'MPITLPANLPAYDVLSREGVMVMSDTRAARQDIRQIRIGLLNLMPKKIQT' A
#
# COMPACT_ATOMS: atom_id res chain seq x y z
N MET A 1 1.30 0.10 -0.23
CA MET A 1 1.40 1.39 -0.96
C MET A 1 2.14 1.12 -2.26
N PRO A 2 1.76 1.71 -3.39
CA PRO A 2 2.47 1.56 -4.67
C PRO A 2 3.82 2.28 -4.64
N ILE A 3 4.73 1.88 -5.54
CA ILE A 3 6.04 2.54 -5.72
C ILE A 3 5.87 3.72 -6.69
N THR A 4 6.47 4.86 -6.37
CA THR A 4 6.44 6.04 -7.24
C THR A 4 7.50 5.90 -8.34
N LEU A 5 7.08 6.05 -9.60
CA LEU A 5 7.93 5.93 -10.78
C LEU A 5 7.47 6.92 -11.87
N PRO A 6 8.39 7.61 -12.57
CA PRO A 6 8.04 8.45 -13.70
C PRO A 6 7.32 7.65 -14.80
N ALA A 7 6.20 8.18 -15.29
CA ALA A 7 5.37 7.50 -16.30
C ALA A 7 6.06 7.37 -17.68
N ASN A 8 7.11 8.15 -17.94
CA ASN A 8 7.90 8.09 -19.16
C ASN A 8 9.05 7.06 -19.09
N LEU A 9 9.21 6.36 -17.96
CA LEU A 9 10.24 5.35 -17.81
C LEU A 9 9.76 4.03 -18.43
N PRO A 10 10.56 3.34 -19.28
CA PRO A 10 10.16 2.05 -19.88
C PRO A 10 9.78 0.98 -18.86
N ALA A 11 10.38 1.03 -17.66
CA ALA A 11 10.09 0.11 -16.58
C ALA A 11 8.67 0.29 -16.00
N TYR A 12 7.99 1.41 -16.25
CA TYR A 12 6.62 1.65 -15.78
C TYR A 12 5.65 0.59 -16.31
N ASP A 13 5.67 0.36 -17.62
CA ASP A 13 4.80 -0.63 -18.26
C ASP A 13 5.21 -2.07 -17.93
N VAL A 14 6.52 -2.33 -17.83
CA VAL A 14 7.05 -3.65 -17.47
C VAL A 14 6.59 -4.04 -16.07
N LEU A 15 6.84 -3.19 -15.07
CA LEU A 15 6.47 -3.45 -13.68
C LEU A 15 4.96 -3.51 -13.51
N SER A 16 4.21 -2.66 -14.20
CA SER A 16 2.74 -2.70 -14.17
C SER A 16 2.19 -4.02 -14.72
N ARG A 17 2.82 -4.63 -15.74
CA ARG A 17 2.40 -5.93 -16.31
C ARG A 17 2.77 -7.11 -15.41
N GLU A 18 3.85 -6.99 -14.63
CA GLU A 18 4.28 -7.98 -13.65
C GLU A 18 3.43 -7.96 -12.36
N GLY A 19 2.44 -7.07 -12.28
CA GLY A 19 1.57 -6.93 -11.10
C GLY A 19 2.21 -6.10 -9.99
N VAL A 20 3.36 -5.47 -10.24
CA VAL A 20 3.95 -4.50 -9.32
C VAL A 20 3.11 -3.23 -9.37
N MET A 21 2.57 -2.83 -8.22
CA MET A 21 1.82 -1.59 -8.12
C MET A 21 2.77 -0.39 -8.24
N VAL A 22 2.74 0.28 -9.40
CA VAL A 22 3.46 1.52 -9.68
C VAL A 22 2.51 2.72 -9.76
N MET A 23 3.01 3.92 -9.51
CA MET A 23 2.25 5.17 -9.70
C MET A 23 3.12 6.32 -10.17
N SER A 24 2.53 7.28 -10.89
CA SER A 24 3.20 8.53 -11.24
C SER A 24 3.40 9.46 -10.05
N ASP A 25 4.42 10.33 -10.12
CA ASP A 25 4.71 11.35 -9.10
C ASP A 25 3.51 12.27 -8.82
N THR A 26 2.80 12.66 -9.89
CA THR A 26 1.61 13.50 -9.81
C THR A 26 0.45 12.85 -9.07
N ARG A 27 0.38 11.51 -9.06
CA ARG A 27 -0.63 10.75 -8.33
C ARG A 27 -0.18 10.51 -6.89
N ALA A 28 1.11 10.25 -6.68
CA ALA A 28 1.70 10.12 -5.35
C ALA A 28 1.49 11.37 -4.50
N ALA A 29 1.72 12.56 -5.07
CA ALA A 29 1.59 13.84 -4.36
C ALA A 29 0.16 14.16 -3.90
N ARG A 30 -0.85 13.51 -4.49
CA ARG A 30 -2.28 13.73 -4.16
C ARG A 30 -2.85 12.65 -3.25
N GLN A 31 -2.02 11.73 -2.76
CA GLN A 31 -2.51 10.68 -1.88
C GLN A 31 -2.93 11.26 -0.54
N ASP A 32 -4.20 11.08 -0.21
CA ASP A 32 -4.70 11.29 1.13
C ASP A 32 -4.45 10.04 1.98
N ILE A 33 -3.33 10.04 2.70
CA ILE A 33 -2.98 8.95 3.62
C ILE A 33 -3.66 9.21 4.95
N ARG A 34 -4.61 8.34 5.30
CA ARG A 34 -5.38 8.42 6.56
C ARG A 34 -5.05 7.30 7.52
N GLN A 35 -5.29 7.55 8.80
CA GLN A 35 -5.16 6.54 9.85
C GLN A 35 -6.07 5.33 9.60
N ILE A 36 -5.52 4.14 9.79
CA ILE A 36 -6.28 2.89 9.74
C ILE A 36 -6.82 2.61 11.14
N ARG A 37 -8.14 2.41 11.24
CA ARG A 37 -8.78 1.93 12.47
C ARG A 37 -9.08 0.45 12.30
N ILE A 38 -8.37 -0.39 13.05
CA ILE A 38 -8.52 -1.85 13.01
C ILE A 38 -9.26 -2.29 14.28
N GLY A 39 -10.40 -2.95 14.11
CA GLY A 39 -11.08 -3.64 15.21
C GLY A 39 -10.52 -5.06 15.35
N LEU A 40 -10.17 -5.47 16.57
CA LEU A 40 -9.74 -6.83 16.87
C LEU A 40 -10.68 -7.44 17.92
N LEU A 41 -11.56 -8.33 17.47
CA LEU A 41 -12.39 -9.15 18.34
C LEU A 41 -11.67 -10.46 18.63
N ASN A 42 -10.93 -10.48 19.73
CA ASN A 42 -10.27 -11.70 20.19
C ASN A 42 -11.16 -12.44 21.20
N LEU A 43 -11.65 -13.62 20.81
CA LEU A 43 -12.52 -14.53 21.57
C LEU A 43 -11.76 -15.69 22.23
N MET A 44 -10.43 -15.67 22.24
CA MET A 44 -9.66 -16.74 22.87
C MET A 44 -9.80 -16.70 24.41
N PRO A 45 -9.93 -17.87 25.07
CA PRO A 45 -10.18 -17.96 26.51
C PRO A 45 -9.01 -17.56 27.41
N LYS A 46 -7.79 -17.42 26.88
CA LYS A 46 -6.62 -16.88 27.61
C LYS A 46 -5.99 -15.76 26.80
N LYS A 47 -6.09 -14.53 27.31
CA LYS A 47 -5.64 -13.33 26.60
C LYS A 47 -4.21 -12.90 26.92
N ILE A 48 -3.79 -12.97 28.19
CA ILE A 48 -2.45 -12.61 28.65
C ILE A 48 -2.18 -13.48 29.90
N GLN A 49 -1.22 -14.40 29.84
CA GLN A 49 -0.55 -14.88 31.05
C GLN A 49 0.73 -14.06 31.13
N THR A 50 0.79 -13.14 32.08
CA THR A 50 2.00 -12.39 32.42
C THR A 50 3.06 -13.33 32.98
#